data_AF-A0AAU4IG32-F1
#
_entry.id   AF-A0AAU4IG32-F1
#
_cell.length_a   1.000
_cell.length_b   1.000
_cell.length_c   1.000
_cell.angle_alpha   90.00
_cell.angle_beta   90.00
_cell.angle_gamma   90.00
#
_symmetry.space_group_name_H-M   'P 1'
#
loop_
_entity.id
_entity.type
_entity.pdbx_description
1 polymer ?
#
loop_
_entity_poly.entity_id
_entity_poly.type
_entity_poly.pdbx_seq_one_letter_code
_entity_poly.pdbx_strand_id
1 'polypeptide(L)'
;MPTLEIPDGFAREQWTAYVHRARRAVRSKSASNFEIGDILNEMLEGRPRGDGEITRIRSLFSRQIRVKETTLAKYLYVTRAWPPDTRRDDVPWTVHEILAGQSNRFQLIREEPSDDLDPHHRGAWHYDAAKRARHSLPHVPATPTERIDTAKRLLRDTKEAAEAVTQLADRTEVLKAAVEDPAFRRAVRDAHRDRARRMEREAEAQWGVPGPVRPSPEPEPALSETGPTVSYRETASSVLRILGQCTSFCVSMQNAVVLAQEELLTTEEEEAVLDSIKKVRAVCDWCEHVVTTGQTDMDDELARLLGGGKGEQP
;
A
#
# COMPACT_ATOMS: atom_id res chain seq x y z
N MET A 1 15.33 22.01 0.68
CA MET A 1 15.15 21.59 2.09
C MET A 1 15.20 22.86 2.92
N PRO A 2 14.33 23.06 3.93
CA PRO A 2 14.47 24.23 4.80
C PRO A 2 15.70 24.02 5.68
N THR A 3 16.85 24.52 5.24
CA THR A 3 18.01 24.69 6.10
C THR A 3 17.61 25.65 7.23
N LEU A 4 18.22 25.55 8.42
CA LEU A 4 18.03 26.51 9.51
C LEU A 4 18.57 27.90 9.11
N GLU A 5 17.85 28.56 8.21
CA GLU A 5 18.13 29.88 7.70
C GLU A 5 17.46 30.93 8.59
N ILE A 6 18.06 32.11 8.62
CA ILE A 6 17.52 33.24 9.36
C ILE A 6 16.32 33.75 8.54
N PRO A 7 15.12 33.86 9.14
CA PRO A 7 13.95 34.31 8.39
C PRO A 7 14.16 35.70 7.77
N ASP A 8 13.56 35.91 6.60
CA ASP A 8 13.58 37.20 5.93
C ASP A 8 13.07 38.32 6.85
N GLY A 9 13.72 39.48 6.80
CA GLY A 9 13.40 40.63 7.64
C GLY A 9 14.08 40.64 9.02
N PHE A 10 14.87 39.63 9.37
CA PHE A 10 15.68 39.64 10.60
C PHE A 10 17.18 39.79 10.32
N ALA A 11 17.82 40.72 11.04
CA ALA A 11 19.27 40.77 11.10
C ALA A 11 19.81 39.56 11.87
N ARG A 12 20.97 39.02 11.44
CA ARG A 12 21.58 37.83 12.05
C ARG A 12 21.78 37.97 13.56
N GLU A 13 22.34 39.08 13.99
CA GLU A 13 22.62 39.36 15.40
C GLU A 13 21.34 39.40 16.25
N GLN A 14 20.30 40.04 15.72
CA GLN A 14 19.00 40.14 16.38
C GLN A 14 18.35 38.76 16.54
N TRP A 15 18.34 37.93 15.48
CA TRP A 15 17.83 36.57 15.54
C TRP A 15 18.60 35.72 16.56
N THR A 16 19.93 35.77 16.51
CA THR A 16 20.80 35.07 17.47
C THR A 16 20.51 35.49 18.92
N ALA A 17 20.32 36.78 19.19
CA ALA A 17 19.96 37.28 20.52
C ALA A 17 18.60 36.72 21.01
N TYR A 18 17.58 36.67 20.15
CA TYR A 18 16.30 36.05 20.48
C TYR A 18 16.44 34.56 20.79
N VAL A 19 17.19 33.82 19.96
CA VAL A 19 17.44 32.39 20.17
C VAL A 19 18.14 32.14 21.51
N HIS A 20 19.17 32.91 21.85
CA HIS A 20 19.86 32.77 23.13
C HIS A 20 18.95 33.03 24.33
N ARG A 21 18.16 34.12 24.29
CA ARG A 21 17.19 34.45 25.35
C ARG A 21 16.15 33.35 25.49
N ALA A 22 15.58 32.87 24.39
CA ALA A 22 14.61 31.79 24.38
C ALA A 22 15.19 30.48 24.93
N ARG A 23 16.41 30.09 24.53
CA ARG A 23 17.10 28.91 25.07
C ARG A 23 17.32 28.99 26.58
N ARG A 24 17.60 30.17 27.13
CA ARG A 24 17.71 30.36 28.59
C ARG A 24 16.35 30.16 29.28
N ALA A 25 15.29 30.72 28.72
CA ALA A 25 13.93 30.53 29.25
C ALA A 25 13.49 29.05 29.20
N VAL A 26 13.82 28.32 28.12
CA VAL A 26 13.55 26.89 28.00
C VAL A 26 14.32 26.06 29.03
N ARG A 27 15.59 26.38 29.30
CA ARG A 27 16.37 25.74 30.37
C ARG A 27 15.74 25.95 31.74
N SER A 28 15.40 27.19 32.08
CA SER A 28 14.71 27.50 33.34
C SER A 28 13.38 26.76 33.47
N LYS A 29 12.56 26.76 32.42
CA LYS A 29 11.30 25.99 32.38
C LYS A 29 11.53 24.48 32.57
N SER A 30 12.57 23.93 31.94
CA SER A 30 12.89 22.50 32.05
C SER A 30 13.29 22.14 33.47
N ALA A 31 14.13 22.97 34.12
CA ALA A 31 14.49 22.81 35.52
C ALA A 31 13.26 22.83 36.44
N SER A 32 12.35 23.78 36.27
CA SER A 32 11.11 23.83 37.07
C SER A 32 10.21 22.61 36.86
N ASN A 33 10.14 22.07 35.64
CA ASN A 33 9.37 20.84 35.39
C ASN A 33 9.98 19.63 36.11
N PHE A 34 11.31 19.51 36.12
CA PHE A 34 12.03 18.49 36.89
C PHE A 34 11.80 18.65 38.39
N GLU A 35 11.96 19.86 38.91
CA GLU A 35 11.76 20.17 40.33
C GLU A 35 10.34 19.78 40.81
N ILE A 36 9.30 20.16 40.07
CA ILE A 36 7.91 19.78 40.42
C ILE A 36 7.73 18.25 40.40
N GLY A 37 8.32 17.57 39.43
CA GLY A 37 8.25 16.11 39.33
C GLY A 37 9.08 15.39 40.39
N ASP A 38 10.15 16.00 40.90
CA ASP A 38 10.98 15.48 41.99
C ASP A 38 10.28 15.63 43.33
N ILE A 39 9.67 16.80 43.58
CA ILE A 39 8.80 17.01 44.75
C ILE A 39 7.69 15.96 44.77
N LEU A 40 7.07 15.67 43.62
CA LEU A 40 6.07 14.61 43.52
C LEU A 40 6.64 13.20 43.80
N ASN A 41 7.88 12.91 43.40
CA ASN A 41 8.51 11.64 43.73
C ASN A 41 8.78 11.52 45.24
N GLU A 42 9.31 12.57 45.85
CA GLU A 42 9.57 12.66 47.30
C GLU A 42 8.26 12.47 48.10
N MET A 43 7.19 13.17 47.72
CA MET A 43 5.87 13.03 48.36
C MET A 43 5.33 11.60 48.33
N LEU A 44 5.71 10.81 47.32
CA LEU A 44 5.25 9.43 47.11
C LEU A 44 6.23 8.38 47.63
N GLU A 45 7.42 8.78 48.08
CA GLU A 45 8.44 7.87 48.60
C GLU A 45 7.96 7.21 49.91
N GLY A 46 8.21 5.91 50.05
CA GLY A 46 7.82 5.13 51.23
C GLY A 46 6.30 4.92 51.40
N ARG A 47 5.45 5.41 50.50
CA ARG A 47 3.98 5.24 50.59
C ARG A 47 3.50 3.95 49.92
N PRO A 48 2.39 3.35 50.41
CA PRO A 48 1.73 2.23 49.74
C PRO A 48 1.39 2.60 48.29
N ARG A 49 1.82 1.79 47.33
CA ARG A 49 1.59 2.03 45.88
C ARG A 49 0.17 1.68 45.44
N GLY A 50 -0.83 1.92 46.27
CA GLY A 50 -2.22 1.79 45.86
C GLY A 50 -2.56 2.90 44.87
N ASP A 51 -3.11 2.56 43.70
CA ASP A 51 -3.47 3.53 42.65
C ASP A 51 -4.37 4.67 43.16
N GLY A 52 -5.20 4.40 44.16
CA GLY A 52 -6.08 5.39 44.80
C GLY A 52 -5.33 6.46 45.61
N GLU A 53 -4.27 6.10 46.33
CA GLU A 53 -3.51 7.06 47.16
C GLU A 53 -2.67 7.99 46.30
N ILE A 54 -1.97 7.46 45.30
CA ILE A 54 -1.17 8.25 44.35
C ILE A 54 -2.07 9.25 43.61
N THR A 55 -3.24 8.79 43.12
CA THR A 55 -4.20 9.65 42.42
C THR A 55 -4.73 10.76 43.33
N ARG A 56 -5.06 10.43 44.59
CA ARG A 56 -5.52 11.42 45.57
C ARG A 56 -4.47 12.50 45.86
N ILE A 57 -3.23 12.10 46.13
CA ILE A 57 -2.12 13.04 46.39
C ILE A 57 -1.92 13.96 45.20
N ARG A 58 -1.84 13.39 43.99
CA ARG A 58 -1.65 14.16 42.76
C ARG A 58 -2.80 15.14 42.50
N SER A 59 -4.05 14.73 42.76
CA SER A 59 -5.23 15.58 42.57
C SER A 59 -5.26 16.76 43.55
N LEU A 60 -4.92 16.52 44.82
CA LEU A 60 -4.83 17.59 45.83
C LEU A 60 -3.67 18.55 45.50
N PHE A 61 -2.49 18.02 45.17
CA PHE A 61 -1.33 18.83 44.82
C PHE A 61 -1.61 19.69 43.58
N SER A 62 -2.20 19.10 42.53
CA SER A 62 -2.67 19.78 41.32
C SER A 62 -3.48 21.04 41.60
N ARG A 63 -4.46 20.95 42.52
CA ARG A 63 -5.31 22.10 42.89
C ARG A 63 -4.53 23.18 43.62
N GLN A 64 -3.58 22.82 44.48
CA GLN A 64 -2.81 23.77 45.29
C GLN A 64 -1.80 24.55 44.46
N ILE A 65 -1.07 23.88 43.56
CA ILE A 65 -0.08 24.54 42.68
C ILE A 65 -0.70 25.06 41.37
N ARG A 66 -2.01 24.88 41.17
CA ARG A 66 -2.78 25.34 40.00
C ARG A 66 -2.27 24.78 38.67
N VAL A 67 -1.78 23.54 38.68
CA VAL A 67 -1.31 22.82 37.49
C VAL A 67 -2.26 21.66 37.22
N LYS A 68 -2.59 21.38 35.94
CA LYS A 68 -3.46 20.26 35.57
C LYS A 68 -2.90 18.92 36.06
N GLU A 69 -3.77 18.07 36.59
CA GLU A 69 -3.36 16.75 37.10
C GLU A 69 -2.63 15.89 36.04
N THR A 70 -3.08 15.94 34.78
CA THR A 70 -2.44 15.26 33.66
C THR A 70 -1.01 15.74 33.41
N THR A 71 -0.73 17.01 33.68
CA THR A 71 0.63 17.58 33.56
C THR A 71 1.52 17.05 34.68
N LEU A 72 1.00 16.93 35.90
CA LEU A 72 1.73 16.33 37.03
C LEU A 72 2.01 14.85 36.82
N ALA A 73 1.06 14.10 36.25
CA ALA A 73 1.27 12.71 35.89
C ALA A 73 2.44 12.56 34.91
N LYS A 74 2.51 13.47 33.93
CA LYS A 74 3.61 13.54 32.97
C LYS A 74 4.93 13.96 33.62
N TYR A 75 4.94 14.95 34.51
CA TYR A 75 6.15 15.33 35.24
C TYR A 75 6.70 14.17 36.05
N LEU A 76 5.84 13.52 36.83
CA LEU A 76 6.19 12.33 37.61
C LEU A 76 6.73 11.19 36.74
N TYR A 77 6.11 10.92 35.60
CA TYR A 77 6.57 9.88 34.68
C TYR A 77 7.98 10.15 34.16
N VAL A 78 8.26 11.37 33.73
CA VAL A 78 9.56 11.75 33.17
C VAL A 78 10.63 11.81 34.25
N THR A 79 10.35 12.38 35.43
CA THR A 79 11.34 12.43 36.53
C THR A 79 11.71 11.04 37.04
N ARG A 80 10.76 10.09 37.05
CA ARG A 80 11.06 8.68 37.35
C ARG A 80 11.93 8.00 36.30
N ALA A 81 11.74 8.34 35.02
CA ALA A 81 12.56 7.81 33.93
C ALA A 81 13.98 8.41 33.92
N TRP A 82 14.14 9.61 34.50
CA TRP A 82 15.37 10.38 34.52
C TRP A 82 15.75 10.82 35.93
N PRO A 83 16.47 9.99 36.71
CA PRO A 83 17.07 10.40 37.97
C PRO A 83 17.97 11.64 37.82
N PRO A 84 18.13 12.49 38.86
CA PRO A 84 18.88 13.75 38.79
C PRO A 84 20.24 13.64 38.09
N ASP A 85 21.04 12.62 38.44
CA ASP A 85 22.41 12.43 37.92
C ASP A 85 22.47 11.97 36.45
N THR A 86 21.32 11.63 35.86
CA THR A 86 21.23 11.14 34.48
C THR A 86 20.71 12.18 33.49
N ARG A 87 20.30 13.35 33.99
CA ARG A 87 19.72 14.43 33.19
C ARG A 87 20.81 15.26 32.53
N ARG A 88 20.48 15.82 31.37
CA ARG A 88 21.32 16.80 30.67
C ARG A 88 20.67 18.17 30.76
N ASP A 89 21.37 19.16 31.32
CA ASP A 89 20.86 20.51 31.53
C ASP A 89 20.80 21.34 30.24
N ASP A 90 21.62 20.99 29.26
CA ASP A 90 21.62 21.53 27.91
C ASP A 90 20.45 21.01 27.05
N VAL A 91 19.82 19.90 27.47
CA VAL A 91 18.74 19.23 26.74
C VAL A 91 17.36 19.63 27.29
N PRO A 92 16.44 20.13 26.45
CA PRO A 92 15.10 20.51 26.91
C PRO A 92 14.32 19.35 27.54
N TRP A 93 13.43 19.67 28.50
CA TRP A 93 12.51 18.72 29.11
C TRP A 93 11.72 17.88 28.09
N THR A 94 11.27 18.50 26.99
CA THR A 94 10.49 17.81 25.95
C THR A 94 11.24 16.65 25.30
N VAL A 95 12.57 16.74 25.19
CA VAL A 95 13.39 15.64 24.65
C VAL A 95 13.44 14.50 25.65
N HIS A 96 13.70 14.79 26.93
CA HIS A 96 13.66 13.80 28.00
C HIS A 96 12.29 13.11 28.04
N GLU A 97 11.20 13.86 27.87
CA GLU A 97 9.85 13.31 27.80
C GLU A 97 9.69 12.31 26.65
N ILE A 98 10.11 12.68 25.44
CA ILE A 98 9.97 11.82 24.26
C ILE A 98 10.76 10.51 24.41
N LEU A 99 11.94 10.59 25.03
CA LEU A 99 12.85 9.46 25.25
C LEU A 99 12.55 8.67 26.52
N ALA A 100 11.72 9.18 27.45
CA ALA A 100 11.45 8.56 28.74
C ALA A 100 10.97 7.10 28.64
N GLY A 101 10.28 6.73 27.57
CA GLY A 101 9.80 5.36 27.34
C GLY A 101 10.85 4.38 26.77
N GLN A 102 12.02 4.85 26.33
CA GLN A 102 13.04 4.00 25.71
C GLN A 102 13.88 3.26 26.75
N SER A 103 14.14 1.96 26.54
CA SER A 103 14.99 1.16 27.44
C SER A 103 16.45 1.67 27.45
N ASN A 104 16.96 2.07 26.29
CA ASN A 104 18.30 2.62 26.09
C ASN A 104 18.36 4.16 26.23
N ARG A 105 17.37 4.80 26.87
CA ARG A 105 17.27 6.28 26.97
C ARG A 105 18.55 6.97 27.45
N PHE A 106 19.26 6.42 28.44
CA PHE A 106 20.50 7.00 28.96
C PHE A 106 21.64 7.01 27.95
N GLN A 107 21.70 6.01 27.06
CA GLN A 107 22.64 5.99 25.96
C GLN A 107 22.21 6.99 24.89
N LEU A 108 20.92 6.92 24.47
CA LEU A 108 20.37 7.78 23.43
C LEU A 108 20.66 9.25 23.73
N ILE A 109 20.32 9.76 24.92
CA ILE A 109 20.48 11.19 25.22
C ILE A 109 21.94 11.67 25.22
N ARG A 110 22.91 10.77 25.36
CA ARG A 110 24.35 11.09 25.32
C ARG A 110 24.88 11.13 23.90
N GLU A 111 24.34 10.29 23.03
CA GLU A 111 24.67 10.28 21.61
C GLU A 111 24.02 11.49 20.94
N GLU A 112 24.82 12.44 20.45
CA GLU A 112 24.27 13.60 19.74
C GLU A 112 23.55 13.13 18.47
N PRO A 113 22.28 13.53 18.27
CA PRO A 113 21.51 13.08 17.13
C PRO A 113 22.04 13.75 15.86
N SER A 114 22.26 12.96 14.81
CA SER A 114 22.50 13.50 13.47
C SER A 114 21.23 14.21 12.99
N ASP A 115 21.33 15.50 12.67
CA ASP A 115 20.24 16.25 12.02
C ASP A 115 20.72 16.75 10.65
N ASP A 116 20.13 16.21 9.59
CA ASP A 116 20.46 16.60 8.21
C ASP A 116 20.10 18.08 7.92
N LEU A 117 19.26 18.69 8.76
CA LEU A 117 18.90 20.11 8.69
C LEU A 117 19.92 21.02 9.40
N ASP A 118 20.86 20.45 10.15
CA ASP A 118 21.97 21.13 10.83
C ASP A 118 23.33 20.48 10.50
N PRO A 119 23.79 20.60 9.24
CA PRO A 119 25.05 19.99 8.78
C PRO A 119 26.29 20.51 9.53
N HIS A 120 26.20 21.67 10.20
CA HIS A 120 27.28 22.24 10.98
C HIS A 120 27.31 21.75 12.43
N HIS A 121 26.47 20.77 12.79
CA HIS A 121 26.40 20.21 14.14
C HIS A 121 26.24 21.32 15.19
N ARG A 122 25.49 22.38 14.87
CA ARG A 122 24.98 23.30 15.90
C ARG A 122 23.79 22.66 16.64
N GLY A 123 23.47 21.40 16.28
CA GLY A 123 22.24 20.64 16.48
C GLY A 123 22.18 19.97 17.84
N ALA A 124 21.97 20.79 18.86
CA ALA A 124 21.50 20.31 20.15
C ALA A 124 20.15 19.58 19.99
N TRP A 125 19.90 18.63 20.89
CA TRP A 125 18.62 17.94 21.01
C TRP A 125 17.40 18.87 20.84
N HIS A 126 16.56 18.56 19.86
CA HIS A 126 15.26 19.20 19.63
C HIS A 126 14.15 18.15 19.46
N TYR A 127 12.91 18.62 19.27
CA TYR A 127 11.72 17.75 19.21
C TYR A 127 11.82 16.65 18.15
N ASP A 128 12.16 17.01 16.91
CA ASP A 128 12.23 16.06 15.80
C ASP A 128 13.44 15.12 15.91
N ALA A 129 14.60 15.60 16.38
CA ALA A 129 15.74 14.74 16.68
C ALA A 129 15.38 13.67 17.73
N ALA A 130 14.65 14.05 18.78
CA ALA A 130 14.14 13.11 19.79
C ALA A 130 13.18 12.07 19.19
N LYS A 131 12.33 12.47 18.24
CA LYS A 131 11.43 11.56 17.52
C LYS A 131 12.22 10.57 16.66
N ARG A 132 13.20 11.05 15.89
CA ARG A 132 14.06 10.21 15.05
C ARG A 132 14.87 9.20 15.86
N ALA A 133 15.45 9.63 16.99
CA ALA A 133 16.24 8.77 17.87
C ALA A 133 15.46 7.56 18.43
N ARG A 134 14.13 7.66 18.52
CA ARG A 134 13.24 6.55 18.91
C ARG A 134 12.49 5.91 17.74
N HIS A 135 12.96 6.13 16.52
CA HIS A 135 12.35 5.65 15.27
C HIS A 135 10.87 6.03 15.10
N SER A 136 10.50 7.22 15.56
CA SER A 136 9.17 7.79 15.38
C SER A 136 9.19 8.85 14.29
N LEU A 137 8.11 8.91 13.50
CA LEU A 137 7.92 9.94 12.49
C LEU A 137 8.09 11.35 13.09
N PRO A 138 9.02 12.17 12.53
CA PRO A 138 9.17 13.55 12.95
C PRO A 138 7.93 14.37 12.56
N HIS A 139 7.81 15.55 13.15
CA HIS A 139 6.83 16.55 12.74
C HIS A 139 7.21 17.16 11.38
N VAL A 140 8.49 17.51 11.21
CA VAL A 140 9.03 18.02 9.94
C VAL A 140 9.90 16.94 9.27
N PRO A 141 9.43 16.30 8.18
CA PRO A 141 10.22 15.29 7.49
C PRO A 141 11.36 15.94 6.69
N ALA A 142 12.60 15.56 6.99
CA ALA A 142 13.81 16.03 6.33
C ALA A 142 14.25 15.10 5.20
N THR A 143 14.19 13.77 5.42
CA THR A 143 14.66 12.80 4.42
C THR A 143 13.57 12.39 3.43
N PRO A 144 13.92 11.92 2.22
CA PRO A 144 12.94 11.34 1.29
C PRO A 144 12.10 10.23 1.93
N THR A 145 12.74 9.35 2.71
CA THR A 145 12.07 8.27 3.44
C THR A 145 11.05 8.81 4.44
N GLU A 146 11.42 9.82 5.24
CA GLU A 146 10.49 10.44 6.20
C GLU A 146 9.29 11.11 5.50
N ARG A 147 9.50 11.71 4.32
CA ARG A 147 8.40 12.28 3.53
C ARG A 147 7.46 11.18 3.03
N ILE A 148 8.01 10.07 2.52
CA ILE A 148 7.24 8.92 2.08
C ILE A 148 6.44 8.32 3.25
N ASP A 149 7.06 8.12 4.41
CA ASP A 149 6.37 7.56 5.57
C ASP A 149 5.31 8.51 6.15
N THR A 150 5.54 9.83 6.05
CA THR A 150 4.53 10.84 6.36
C THR A 150 3.34 10.72 5.41
N ALA A 151 3.59 10.58 4.10
CA ALA A 151 2.54 10.39 3.10
C ALA A 151 1.73 9.11 3.37
N LYS A 152 2.40 7.98 3.67
CA LYS A 152 1.74 6.72 4.08
C LYS A 152 0.85 6.91 5.32
N ARG A 153 1.28 7.72 6.30
CA ARG A 153 0.48 8.00 7.50
C ARG A 153 -0.75 8.86 7.19
N LEU A 154 -0.67 9.75 6.22
CA LEU A 154 -1.80 10.59 5.80
C LEU A 154 -2.80 9.78 4.97
N LEU A 155 -2.31 8.96 4.03
CA LEU A 155 -3.10 8.11 3.14
C LEU A 155 -3.46 6.77 3.82
N ARG A 156 -4.09 6.84 4.99
CA ARG A 156 -4.56 5.63 5.72
C ARG A 156 -5.84 5.05 5.13
N ASP A 157 -6.69 5.90 4.57
CA ASP A 157 -7.91 5.47 3.92
C ASP A 157 -7.59 4.85 2.56
N THR A 158 -8.08 3.64 2.32
CA THR A 158 -7.77 2.87 1.10
C THR A 158 -8.28 3.58 -0.15
N LYS A 159 -9.42 4.28 -0.08
CA LYS A 159 -10.00 4.97 -1.23
C LYS A 159 -9.20 6.22 -1.58
N GLU A 160 -8.87 7.04 -0.58
CA GLU A 160 -8.00 8.21 -0.76
C GLU A 160 -6.59 7.81 -1.25
N ALA A 161 -6.03 6.73 -0.71
CA ALA A 161 -4.75 6.20 -1.14
C ALA A 161 -4.78 5.71 -2.60
N ALA A 162 -5.84 5.00 -3.00
CA ALA A 162 -6.02 4.54 -4.38
C ALA A 162 -6.16 5.72 -5.35
N GLU A 163 -6.92 6.75 -4.97
CA GLU A 163 -7.07 7.97 -5.76
C GLU A 163 -5.72 8.70 -5.92
N ALA A 164 -4.94 8.82 -4.85
CA ALA A 164 -3.60 9.39 -4.91
C ALA A 164 -2.67 8.60 -5.83
N VAL A 165 -2.74 7.27 -5.84
CA VAL A 165 -1.97 6.43 -6.78
C VAL A 165 -2.37 6.70 -8.22
N THR A 166 -3.67 6.81 -8.52
CA THR A 166 -4.16 7.13 -9.87
C THR A 166 -3.67 8.51 -10.33
N GLN A 167 -3.80 9.54 -9.49
CA GLN A 167 -3.31 10.89 -9.82
C GLN A 167 -1.78 10.94 -10.00
N LEU A 168 -1.04 10.11 -9.27
CA LEU A 168 0.41 9.97 -9.46
C LEU A 168 0.75 9.22 -10.76
N ALA A 169 -0.07 8.24 -11.17
CA ALA A 169 0.11 7.50 -12.41
C ALA A 169 -0.09 8.36 -13.66
N ASP A 170 -0.89 9.44 -13.59
CA ASP A 170 -1.03 10.43 -14.66
C ASP A 170 0.32 11.09 -15.03
N ARG A 171 1.30 11.05 -14.11
CA ARG A 171 2.67 11.48 -14.38
C ARG A 171 3.46 10.31 -14.97
N THR A 172 3.60 10.27 -16.30
CA THR A 172 4.24 9.16 -17.03
C THR A 172 5.60 8.73 -16.48
N GLU A 173 6.45 9.67 -16.04
CA GLU A 173 7.76 9.35 -15.46
C GLU A 173 7.68 8.64 -14.09
N VAL A 174 6.64 8.93 -13.30
CA VAL A 174 6.38 8.23 -12.04
C VAL A 174 5.97 6.79 -12.33
N LEU A 175 5.10 6.57 -13.32
CA LEU A 175 4.67 5.23 -13.70
C LEU A 175 5.82 4.39 -14.26
N LYS A 176 6.65 4.97 -15.15
CA LYS A 176 7.88 4.31 -15.65
C LYS A 176 8.78 3.89 -14.48
N ALA A 177 9.08 4.82 -13.56
CA ALA A 177 9.92 4.53 -12.40
C ALA A 177 9.29 3.48 -11.47
N ALA A 178 7.97 3.47 -11.31
CA ALA A 178 7.27 2.48 -10.48
C ALA A 178 7.30 1.08 -11.09
N VAL A 179 7.16 0.95 -12.41
CA VAL A 179 7.17 -0.36 -13.11
C VAL A 179 8.55 -1.02 -13.08
N GLU A 180 9.64 -0.25 -12.97
CA GLU A 180 10.97 -0.81 -12.75
C GLU A 180 11.07 -1.62 -11.44
N ASP A 181 10.33 -1.22 -10.39
CA ASP A 181 10.31 -1.94 -9.11
C ASP A 181 9.59 -3.30 -9.23
N PRO A 182 10.30 -4.44 -9.03
CA PRO A 182 9.68 -5.77 -9.07
C PRO A 182 8.57 -5.97 -8.03
N ALA A 183 8.62 -5.29 -6.89
CA ALA A 183 7.59 -5.38 -5.86
C ALA A 183 6.28 -4.74 -6.33
N PHE A 184 6.35 -3.58 -6.97
CA PHE A 184 5.19 -2.92 -7.57
C PHE A 184 4.54 -3.78 -8.66
N ARG A 185 5.34 -4.33 -9.59
CA ARG A 185 4.83 -5.24 -10.65
C ARG A 185 4.11 -6.46 -10.08
N ARG A 186 4.65 -7.09 -9.04
CA ARG A 186 3.97 -8.22 -8.37
C ARG A 186 2.66 -7.79 -7.72
N ALA A 187 2.65 -6.67 -7.01
CA ALA A 187 1.45 -6.16 -6.34
C ALA A 187 0.32 -5.86 -7.34
N VAL A 188 0.63 -5.26 -8.49
CA VAL A 188 -0.35 -5.01 -9.56
C VAL A 188 -0.88 -6.34 -10.11
N ARG A 189 -0.01 -7.30 -10.42
CA ARG A 189 -0.41 -8.63 -10.91
C ARG A 189 -1.33 -9.35 -9.93
N ASP A 190 -1.00 -9.34 -8.64
CA ASP A 190 -1.81 -9.98 -7.61
C ASP A 190 -3.16 -9.27 -7.47
N ALA A 191 -3.21 -7.94 -7.55
CA ALA A 191 -4.45 -7.18 -7.54
C ALA A 191 -5.37 -7.49 -8.74
N HIS A 192 -4.81 -7.68 -9.94
CA HIS A 192 -5.56 -8.13 -11.12
C HIS A 192 -6.13 -9.54 -10.91
N ARG A 193 -5.32 -10.49 -10.43
CA ARG A 193 -5.77 -11.85 -10.14
C ARG A 193 -6.89 -11.87 -9.10
N ASP A 194 -6.77 -11.08 -8.04
CA ASP A 194 -7.80 -10.97 -7.01
C ASP A 194 -9.08 -10.32 -7.54
N ARG A 195 -8.97 -9.34 -8.46
CA ARG A 195 -10.12 -8.75 -9.14
C ARG A 195 -10.84 -9.80 -10.00
N ALA A 196 -10.12 -10.59 -10.79
CA ALA A 196 -10.70 -11.66 -11.61
C ALA A 196 -11.46 -12.68 -10.74
N ARG A 197 -10.84 -13.14 -9.65
CA ARG A 197 -11.50 -14.03 -8.67
C ARG A 197 -12.74 -13.43 -8.04
N ARG A 198 -12.76 -12.12 -7.77
CA ARG A 198 -13.97 -11.43 -7.26
C ARG A 198 -15.08 -11.41 -8.30
N MET A 199 -14.75 -11.05 -9.55
CA MET A 199 -15.73 -11.03 -10.65
C MET A 199 -16.31 -12.43 -10.93
N GLU A 200 -15.49 -13.47 -10.89
CA GLU A 200 -15.95 -14.86 -11.01
C GLU A 200 -16.94 -15.23 -9.89
N ARG A 201 -16.61 -14.94 -8.62
CA ARG A 201 -17.52 -15.18 -7.49
C ARG A 201 -18.81 -14.37 -7.58
N GLU A 202 -18.72 -13.13 -8.04
CA GLU A 202 -19.90 -12.27 -8.24
C GLU A 202 -20.78 -12.81 -9.37
N ALA A 203 -20.19 -13.27 -10.47
CA ALA A 203 -20.90 -13.94 -11.55
C ALA A 203 -21.54 -15.25 -11.08
N GLU A 204 -20.82 -16.09 -10.34
CA GLU A 204 -21.35 -17.31 -9.73
C GLU A 204 -22.52 -17.02 -8.77
N ALA A 205 -22.41 -15.98 -7.95
CA ALA A 205 -23.47 -15.58 -7.02
C ALA A 205 -24.69 -14.98 -7.73
N GLN A 206 -24.46 -14.25 -8.83
CA GLN A 206 -25.52 -13.61 -9.62
C GLN A 206 -26.25 -14.60 -10.52
N TRP A 207 -25.54 -15.61 -11.04
CA TRP A 207 -26.09 -16.63 -11.94
C TRP A 207 -26.41 -17.97 -11.27
N GLY A 208 -26.09 -18.15 -9.98
CA GLY A 208 -26.45 -19.35 -9.23
C GLY A 208 -26.01 -20.64 -9.90
N VAL A 209 -24.79 -20.68 -10.48
CA VAL A 209 -24.31 -21.87 -11.19
C VAL A 209 -24.03 -22.96 -10.16
N PRO A 210 -24.77 -24.08 -10.14
CA PRO A 210 -24.40 -25.21 -9.30
C PRO A 210 -23.07 -25.77 -9.84
N GLY A 211 -22.14 -26.12 -8.94
CA GLY A 211 -20.90 -26.81 -9.29
C GLY A 211 -21.16 -28.03 -10.19
N PRO A 212 -20.13 -28.53 -10.89
CA PRO A 212 -20.24 -29.29 -12.14
C PRO A 212 -21.32 -30.39 -12.05
N VAL A 213 -22.49 -30.10 -12.62
CA VAL A 213 -23.59 -31.06 -12.72
C VAL A 213 -23.23 -32.04 -13.82
N ARG A 214 -23.13 -33.32 -13.45
CA ARG A 214 -23.07 -34.45 -14.40
C ARG A 214 -24.18 -34.29 -15.45
N PRO A 215 -23.91 -34.49 -16.75
CA PRO A 215 -24.87 -34.15 -17.79
C PRO A 215 -26.11 -35.05 -17.68
N SER A 216 -27.26 -34.43 -17.46
CA SER A 216 -28.57 -34.93 -17.90
C SER A 216 -29.10 -33.94 -18.95
N PRO A 217 -29.79 -34.41 -20.00
CA PRO A 217 -29.99 -33.62 -21.21
C PRO A 217 -31.25 -32.73 -21.13
N GLU A 218 -31.10 -31.53 -21.72
CA GLU A 218 -32.11 -30.57 -22.23
C GLU A 218 -32.83 -29.60 -21.27
N PRO A 219 -33.30 -28.40 -21.72
CA PRO A 219 -32.88 -27.57 -22.88
C PRO A 219 -32.52 -26.11 -22.49
N GLU A 220 -31.57 -25.49 -23.21
CA GLU A 220 -31.15 -24.08 -23.00
C GLU A 220 -32.10 -23.06 -23.67
N PRO A 221 -32.27 -21.83 -23.12
CA PRO A 221 -33.08 -20.78 -23.73
C PRO A 221 -32.30 -19.99 -24.80
N ALA A 222 -33.07 -19.45 -25.75
CA ALA A 222 -32.63 -18.93 -27.03
C ALA A 222 -31.70 -17.70 -26.96
N LEU A 223 -30.54 -17.80 -27.61
CA LEU A 223 -29.84 -16.65 -28.18
C LEU A 223 -30.44 -16.34 -29.55
N SER A 224 -30.71 -15.06 -29.79
CA SER A 224 -31.37 -14.52 -30.98
C SER A 224 -30.68 -14.93 -32.29
N GLU A 225 -31.35 -15.80 -33.06
CA GLU A 225 -30.92 -16.22 -34.40
C GLU A 225 -31.11 -15.07 -35.41
N THR A 226 -30.01 -14.47 -35.86
CA THR A 226 -29.94 -13.79 -37.17
C THR A 226 -29.07 -14.65 -38.07
N GLY A 227 -29.64 -15.79 -38.49
CA GLY A 227 -29.03 -16.74 -39.42
C GLY A 227 -30.11 -17.46 -40.23
N PRO A 228 -29.77 -18.07 -41.37
CA PRO A 228 -30.74 -18.77 -42.22
C PRO A 228 -31.46 -19.85 -41.39
N THR A 229 -32.79 -19.81 -41.39
CA THR A 229 -33.63 -20.66 -40.53
C THR A 229 -33.56 -22.12 -40.99
N VAL A 230 -32.74 -22.91 -40.30
CA VAL A 230 -32.60 -24.35 -40.55
C VAL A 230 -33.78 -25.09 -39.90
N SER A 231 -34.54 -25.85 -40.68
CA SER A 231 -35.64 -26.69 -40.17
C SER A 231 -35.05 -27.87 -39.38
N TYR A 232 -35.03 -27.75 -38.05
CA TYR A 232 -34.46 -28.76 -37.14
C TYR A 232 -35.08 -30.16 -37.26
N ARG A 233 -36.29 -30.29 -37.82
CA ARG A 233 -36.99 -31.58 -38.02
C ARG A 233 -36.60 -32.32 -39.31
N GLU A 234 -36.01 -31.62 -40.28
CA GLU A 234 -35.77 -32.14 -41.63
C GLU A 234 -34.27 -32.17 -41.97
N THR A 235 -33.43 -31.63 -41.10
CA THR A 235 -31.99 -31.48 -41.31
C THR A 235 -31.21 -32.69 -40.82
N ALA A 236 -30.24 -33.15 -41.62
CA ALA A 236 -29.37 -34.27 -41.25
C ALA A 236 -28.62 -34.01 -39.93
N SER A 237 -28.51 -35.03 -39.07
CA SER A 237 -27.87 -34.93 -37.75
C SER A 237 -26.41 -34.47 -37.80
N SER A 238 -25.70 -34.75 -38.90
CA SER A 238 -24.34 -34.25 -39.16
C SER A 238 -24.29 -32.73 -39.31
N VAL A 239 -25.27 -32.13 -39.98
CA VAL A 239 -25.37 -30.67 -40.17
C VAL A 239 -25.68 -29.98 -38.86
N LEU A 240 -26.62 -30.51 -38.07
CA LEU A 240 -26.94 -29.97 -36.74
C LEU A 240 -25.74 -30.02 -35.78
N ARG A 241 -24.90 -31.06 -35.88
CA ARG A 241 -23.67 -31.16 -35.08
C ARG A 241 -22.64 -30.09 -35.45
N ILE A 242 -22.44 -29.84 -36.74
CA ILE A 242 -21.52 -28.78 -37.22
C ILE A 242 -22.03 -27.41 -36.75
N LEU A 243 -23.33 -27.14 -36.90
CA LEU A 243 -23.94 -25.88 -36.45
C LEU A 243 -23.77 -25.69 -34.93
N GLY A 244 -24.02 -26.72 -34.13
CA GLY A 244 -23.80 -26.66 -32.67
C GLY A 244 -22.34 -26.39 -32.29
N GLN A 245 -21.38 -26.98 -33.01
CA GLN A 245 -19.95 -26.74 -32.78
C GLN A 245 -19.54 -25.30 -33.14
N CYS A 246 -20.03 -24.76 -34.25
CA CYS A 246 -19.78 -23.37 -34.64
C CYS A 246 -20.34 -22.37 -33.61
N THR A 247 -21.58 -22.58 -33.16
CA THR A 247 -22.21 -21.72 -32.14
C THR A 247 -21.45 -21.76 -30.82
N SER A 248 -21.11 -22.95 -30.34
CA SER A 248 -20.34 -23.11 -29.10
C SER A 248 -18.97 -22.44 -29.20
N PHE A 249 -18.25 -22.62 -30.31
CA PHE A 249 -16.97 -21.96 -30.54
C PHE A 249 -17.08 -20.43 -30.53
N CYS A 250 -18.06 -19.86 -31.23
CA CYS A 250 -18.27 -18.41 -31.28
C CYS A 250 -18.51 -17.81 -29.89
N VAL A 251 -19.38 -18.43 -29.09
CA VAL A 251 -19.69 -17.95 -27.73
C VAL A 251 -18.46 -18.06 -26.82
N SER A 252 -17.77 -19.20 -26.84
CA SER A 252 -16.56 -19.40 -26.03
C SER A 252 -15.43 -18.45 -26.42
N MET A 253 -15.23 -18.21 -27.72
CA MET A 253 -14.20 -17.29 -28.22
C MET A 253 -14.51 -15.83 -27.88
N GLN A 254 -15.77 -15.41 -27.97
CA GLN A 254 -16.18 -14.05 -27.57
C GLN A 254 -15.86 -13.77 -26.10
N ASN A 255 -16.18 -14.72 -25.21
CA ASN A 255 -15.86 -14.59 -23.79
C ASN A 255 -14.33 -14.57 -23.54
N ALA A 256 -13.58 -15.43 -24.22
CA ALA A 256 -12.13 -15.50 -24.07
C ALA A 256 -11.42 -14.20 -24.54
N VAL A 257 -11.89 -13.59 -25.63
CA VAL A 257 -11.32 -12.32 -26.15
C VAL A 257 -11.59 -11.15 -25.20
N VAL A 258 -12.77 -11.08 -24.58
CA VAL A 258 -13.08 -10.03 -23.59
C VAL A 258 -12.15 -10.14 -22.38
N LEU A 259 -11.91 -11.36 -21.89
CA LEU A 259 -10.96 -11.60 -20.79
C LEU A 259 -9.53 -11.23 -21.18
N ALA A 260 -9.09 -11.63 -22.39
CA ALA A 260 -7.75 -11.33 -22.90
C ALA A 260 -7.51 -9.84 -23.13
N GLN A 261 -8.55 -9.04 -23.43
CA GLN A 261 -8.42 -7.59 -23.59
C GLN A 261 -8.11 -6.86 -22.26
N GLU A 262 -8.51 -7.45 -21.13
CA GLU A 262 -8.26 -6.87 -19.79
C GLU A 262 -6.88 -7.26 -19.22
N GLU A 263 -6.26 -8.29 -19.77
CA GLU A 263 -4.90 -8.72 -19.46
C GLU A 263 -3.96 -8.08 -20.47
N LEU A 264 -3.06 -7.19 -20.03
CA LEU A 264 -2.07 -6.55 -20.90
C LEU A 264 -1.12 -7.60 -21.50
N LEU A 265 -1.53 -8.21 -22.61
CA LEU A 265 -0.78 -9.28 -23.29
C LEU A 265 0.62 -8.79 -23.65
N THR A 266 1.60 -9.65 -23.40
CA THR A 266 2.95 -9.45 -23.92
C THR A 266 2.98 -9.69 -25.44
N THR A 267 3.99 -9.16 -26.13
CA THR A 267 4.14 -9.35 -27.59
C THR A 267 4.23 -10.83 -27.98
N GLU A 268 4.83 -11.68 -27.15
CA GLU A 268 4.94 -13.12 -27.40
C GLU A 268 3.58 -13.84 -27.25
N GLU A 269 2.77 -13.45 -26.26
CA GLU A 269 1.42 -13.99 -26.05
C GLU A 269 0.47 -13.56 -27.18
N GLU A 270 0.61 -12.32 -27.67
CA GLU A 270 -0.13 -11.83 -28.83
C GLU A 270 0.18 -12.66 -30.09
N GLU A 271 1.46 -12.95 -30.34
CA GLU A 271 1.88 -13.76 -31.49
C GLU A 271 1.33 -15.20 -31.42
N ALA A 272 1.34 -15.82 -30.23
CA ALA A 272 0.80 -17.16 -30.01
C ALA A 272 -0.73 -17.23 -30.22
N VAL A 273 -1.46 -16.20 -29.79
CA VAL A 273 -2.91 -16.09 -30.01
C VAL A 273 -3.20 -15.92 -31.51
N LEU A 274 -2.45 -15.05 -32.19
CA LEU A 274 -2.61 -14.83 -33.63
C LEU A 274 -2.29 -16.08 -34.46
N ASP A 275 -1.27 -16.86 -34.09
CA ASP A 275 -0.96 -18.15 -34.73
C ASP A 275 -2.10 -19.17 -34.55
N SER A 276 -2.67 -19.24 -33.35
CA SER A 276 -3.82 -20.12 -33.07
C SER A 276 -5.07 -19.72 -33.88
N ILE A 277 -5.34 -18.42 -34.03
CA ILE A 277 -6.43 -17.92 -34.87
C ILE A 277 -6.22 -18.28 -36.34
N LYS A 278 -4.99 -18.21 -36.86
CA LYS A 278 -4.67 -18.62 -38.24
C LYS A 278 -5.00 -20.10 -38.47
N LYS A 279 -4.64 -20.97 -37.51
CA LYS A 279 -4.97 -22.40 -37.57
C LYS A 279 -6.49 -22.65 -37.59
N VAL A 280 -7.24 -21.94 -36.74
CA VAL A 280 -8.72 -22.05 -36.74
C VAL A 280 -9.31 -21.63 -38.09
N ARG A 281 -8.85 -20.51 -38.67
CA ARG A 281 -9.33 -20.07 -40.01
C ARG A 281 -9.06 -21.13 -41.07
N ALA A 282 -7.85 -21.68 -41.11
CA ALA A 282 -7.50 -22.72 -42.06
C ALA A 282 -8.41 -23.96 -41.94
N VAL A 283 -8.79 -24.35 -40.71
CA VAL A 283 -9.77 -25.43 -40.49
C VAL A 283 -11.16 -25.04 -40.97
N CYS A 284 -11.60 -23.80 -40.74
CA CYS A 284 -12.89 -23.32 -41.25
C CYS A 284 -12.94 -23.29 -42.78
N ASP A 285 -11.87 -22.83 -43.44
CA ASP A 285 -11.75 -22.78 -44.90
C ASP A 285 -11.84 -24.19 -45.51
N TRP A 286 -11.20 -25.17 -44.86
CA TRP A 286 -11.33 -26.58 -45.27
C TRP A 286 -12.72 -27.15 -45.03
N CYS A 287 -13.36 -26.84 -43.89
CA CYS A 287 -14.75 -27.24 -43.66
C CYS A 287 -15.68 -26.68 -44.76
N GLU A 288 -15.49 -25.43 -45.17
CA GLU A 288 -16.24 -24.81 -46.27
C GLU A 288 -15.96 -25.52 -47.61
N HIS A 289 -14.68 -25.82 -47.91
CA HIS A 289 -14.30 -26.57 -49.10
C HIS A 289 -14.98 -27.94 -49.14
N VAL A 290 -14.94 -28.69 -48.04
CA VAL A 290 -15.57 -30.03 -47.93
C VAL A 290 -17.08 -29.95 -48.12
N VAL A 291 -17.75 -28.96 -47.52
CA VAL A 291 -19.21 -28.80 -47.61
C VAL A 291 -19.65 -28.37 -49.01
N THR A 292 -18.87 -27.55 -49.71
CA THR A 292 -19.23 -27.01 -51.03
C THR A 292 -18.84 -27.92 -52.19
N THR A 293 -17.74 -28.65 -52.08
CA THR A 293 -17.20 -29.49 -53.18
C THR A 293 -17.40 -30.99 -52.96
N GLY A 294 -17.64 -31.42 -51.71
CA GLY A 294 -17.72 -32.83 -51.33
C GLY A 294 -16.37 -33.56 -51.33
N GLN A 295 -15.27 -32.87 -51.61
CA GLN A 295 -13.91 -33.41 -51.57
C GLN A 295 -13.33 -33.26 -50.16
N THR A 296 -12.79 -34.34 -49.62
CA THR A 296 -12.15 -34.36 -48.29
C THR A 296 -10.63 -34.20 -48.36
N ASP A 297 -10.12 -33.89 -49.54
CA ASP A 297 -8.68 -33.75 -49.78
C ASP A 297 -8.20 -32.51 -49.02
N MET A 298 -7.30 -32.75 -48.08
CA MET A 298 -6.69 -31.70 -47.25
C MET A 298 -5.52 -31.11 -48.02
N ASP A 299 -5.47 -29.79 -48.20
CA ASP A 299 -4.34 -29.17 -48.87
C ASP A 299 -3.05 -29.29 -48.03
N ASP A 300 -1.91 -29.27 -48.72
CA ASP A 300 -0.59 -29.45 -48.10
C ASP A 300 -0.28 -28.34 -47.07
N GLU A 301 -0.94 -27.19 -47.18
CA GLU A 301 -0.74 -26.02 -46.31
C GLU A 301 -1.49 -26.16 -44.97
N LEU A 302 -2.73 -26.65 -44.98
CA LEU A 302 -3.50 -27.01 -43.79
C LEU A 302 -2.89 -28.19 -43.05
N ALA A 303 -2.41 -29.21 -43.77
CA ALA A 303 -1.70 -30.33 -43.18
C ALA A 303 -0.44 -29.87 -42.42
N ARG A 304 0.27 -28.87 -42.95
CA ARG A 304 1.43 -28.27 -42.29
C ARG A 304 1.05 -27.44 -41.06
N LEU A 305 -0.03 -26.66 -41.12
CA LEU A 305 -0.52 -25.82 -40.01
C LEU A 305 -1.03 -26.67 -38.83
N LEU A 306 -1.66 -27.82 -39.10
CA LEU A 306 -2.16 -28.74 -38.07
C LEU A 306 -1.08 -29.72 -37.56
N GLY A 307 -0.08 -30.04 -38.39
CA GLY A 307 1.02 -30.95 -38.05
C GLY A 307 2.10 -30.36 -37.13
N GLY A 308 2.17 -29.03 -36.99
CA GLY A 308 3.18 -28.32 -36.18
C GLY A 308 3.10 -28.51 -34.65
N GLY A 309 2.35 -29.50 -34.16
CA GLY A 309 2.14 -29.79 -32.74
C GLY A 309 2.56 -31.19 -32.28
N LYS A 310 3.39 -31.91 -33.04
CA LYS A 310 3.94 -33.21 -32.62
C LYS A 310 5.47 -33.24 -32.60
N GLY A 311 6.02 -33.28 -31.38
CA GLY A 311 7.22 -34.07 -31.08
C GLY A 311 8.55 -33.38 -31.24
N GLU A 312 8.86 -32.47 -30.31
CA GLU A 312 10.20 -32.42 -29.75
C GLU A 312 10.38 -33.66 -28.86
N GLN A 313 11.32 -34.55 -29.22
CA GLN A 313 12.23 -35.32 -28.35
C GLN A 313 12.83 -36.54 -29.07
N PRO A 314 14.08 -36.95 -28.78
CA PRO A 314 15.20 -36.24 -28.13
C PRO A 314 16.32 -35.83 -29.09
#